data_AF-A0AAD6ECJ8-F1
#
_entry.id   AF-A0AAD6ECJ8-F1
#
_cell.length_a   1.000
_cell.length_b   1.000
_cell.length_c   1.000
_cell.angle_alpha   90.00
_cell.angle_beta   90.00
_cell.angle_gamma   90.00
#
_symmetry.space_group_name_H-M   'P 1'
#
loop_
_entity.id
_entity.type
_entity.pdbx_description
1 polymer ?
#
loop_
_entity_poly.entity_id
_entity_poly.type
_entity_poly.pdbx_seq_one_letter_code
_entity_poly.pdbx_strand_id
1 'polypeptide(L)'
;MAIARAVYGRTKLALFDDSLSALDASTSAQVFTRIFGSQGILCRNGTAVILAIYDWKYLADADNAVVLLRSSPSERTLFSSLPGEISPPMASHREFLASGIVSEDLQEVSPTGGV
;
A
#
# COMPACT_ATOMS: atom_id res chain seq x y z
N MET A 1 19.75 -6.06 -0.72
CA MET A 1 19.80 -7.48 -1.14
C MET A 1 18.42 -8.12 -1.32
N ALA A 2 17.46 -7.93 -0.40
CA ALA A 2 16.11 -8.53 -0.51
C ALA A 2 15.35 -8.10 -1.78
N ILE A 3 15.36 -6.81 -2.12
CA ILE A 3 14.68 -6.28 -3.31
C ILE A 3 15.18 -6.94 -4.60
N ALA A 4 16.51 -7.07 -4.75
CA ALA A 4 17.09 -7.72 -5.92
C ALA A 4 16.61 -9.19 -6.03
N ARG A 5 16.59 -9.94 -4.93
CA ARG A 5 16.06 -11.32 -4.93
C ARG A 5 14.59 -11.38 -5.33
N ALA A 6 13.76 -10.47 -4.83
CA ALA A 6 12.34 -10.41 -5.21
C ALA A 6 12.16 -10.13 -6.71
N VAL A 7 12.94 -9.19 -7.25
CA VAL A 7 12.91 -8.84 -8.68
C VAL A 7 13.40 -9.98 -9.57
N TYR A 8 14.52 -10.62 -9.23
CA TYR A 8 15.06 -11.74 -10.02
C TYR A 8 14.25 -13.03 -9.90
N GLY A 9 13.46 -13.18 -8.83
CA GLY A 9 12.64 -14.37 -8.59
C GLY A 9 11.49 -14.55 -9.59
N ARG A 10 11.15 -13.54 -10.40
CA ARG A 10 10.01 -13.55 -11.36
C ARG A 10 8.73 -14.12 -10.75
N THR A 11 8.41 -13.69 -9.53
CA THR A 11 7.23 -14.17 -8.82
C THR A 11 5.96 -13.51 -9.38
N LYS A 12 4.83 -14.21 -9.28
CA LYS A 12 3.52 -13.61 -9.64
C LYS A 12 3.02 -12.60 -8.60
N LEU A 13 3.51 -12.72 -7.36
CA LEU A 13 3.19 -11.85 -6.23
C LEU A 13 4.49 -11.51 -5.49
N ALA A 14 4.66 -10.25 -5.12
CA ALA A 14 5.77 -9.78 -4.31
C ALA A 14 5.25 -8.90 -3.16
N LEU A 15 5.67 -9.23 -1.94
CA LEU A 15 5.34 -8.48 -0.73
C LEU A 15 6.61 -7.78 -0.21
N PHE A 16 6.49 -6.49 0.06
CA PHE A 16 7.55 -5.66 0.60
C PHE A 16 7.05 -4.96 1.85
N ASP A 17 7.70 -5.21 2.98
CA ASP A 17 7.41 -4.56 4.25
C ASP A 17 8.52 -3.55 4.54
N ASP A 18 8.18 -2.27 4.43
CA ASP A 18 9.03 -1.09 4.65
C ASP A 18 10.45 -1.20 4.06
N SER A 19 10.60 -1.90 2.93
CA SER A 19 11.91 -2.29 2.41
C SER A 19 12.73 -1.13 1.82
N LEU A 20 12.14 0.06 1.75
CA LEU A 20 12.75 1.29 1.23
C LEU A 20 13.22 2.24 2.34
N SER A 21 12.85 2.04 3.60
CA SER A 21 13.14 2.99 4.69
C SER A 21 14.62 3.08 5.06
N ALA A 22 15.39 2.03 4.78
CA ALA A 22 16.84 2.00 5.00
C ALA A 22 17.64 2.79 3.93
N LEU A 23 16.98 3.32 2.90
CA LEU A 23 17.61 4.08 1.82
C LEU A 23 17.48 5.58 2.05
N ASP A 24 18.43 6.36 1.54
CA ASP A 24 18.27 7.81 1.50
C ASP A 24 17.12 8.21 0.55
N ALA A 25 16.57 9.42 0.75
CA ALA A 25 15.40 9.87 0.01
C ALA A 25 15.58 9.81 -1.53
N SER A 26 16.76 10.17 -2.04
CA SER A 26 17.02 10.18 -3.48
C SER A 26 17.13 8.77 -4.06
N THR A 27 17.84 7.88 -3.36
CA THR A 27 17.97 6.47 -3.74
C THR A 27 16.64 5.76 -3.65
N SER A 28 15.86 6.00 -2.59
CA SER A 28 14.54 5.38 -2.42
C SER A 28 13.59 5.75 -3.57
N ALA A 29 13.59 7.01 -4.02
CA ALA A 29 12.80 7.47 -5.16
C ALA A 29 13.26 6.81 -6.46
N GLN A 30 14.57 6.76 -6.73
CA GLN A 30 15.11 6.09 -7.92
C GLN A 30 14.80 4.59 -7.96
N VAL A 31 14.95 3.91 -6.81
CA VAL A 31 14.62 2.49 -6.67
C VAL A 31 13.12 2.29 -6.87
N PHE A 32 12.29 3.16 -6.30
CA PHE A 32 10.85 3.08 -6.45
C PHE A 32 10.41 3.20 -7.91
N THR A 33 10.83 4.26 -8.62
CA THR A 33 10.46 4.46 -10.03
C THR A 33 10.91 3.30 -10.92
N ARG A 34 12.11 2.74 -10.69
CA ARG A 34 12.66 1.67 -11.54
C ARG A 34 12.05 0.29 -11.26
N ILE A 35 11.54 0.05 -10.05
CA ILE A 35 11.06 -1.28 -9.64
C ILE A 35 9.54 -1.32 -9.58
N PHE A 36 8.93 -0.35 -8.90
CA PHE A 36 7.51 -0.29 -8.55
C PHE A 36 6.70 0.64 -9.45
N GLY A 37 7.33 1.62 -10.11
CA GLY A 37 6.61 2.55 -10.98
C GLY A 37 5.90 1.86 -12.15
N SER A 38 5.00 2.59 -12.81
CA SER A 38 4.19 2.10 -13.95
C SER A 38 5.00 1.49 -15.11
N GLN A 39 6.27 1.86 -15.23
CA GLN A 39 7.22 1.32 -16.22
C GLN A 39 8.37 0.51 -15.58
N GLY A 40 8.24 0.18 -14.29
CA GLY A 40 9.22 -0.54 -13.50
C GLY A 40 9.30 -2.03 -13.83
N ILE A 41 10.33 -2.69 -13.31
CA ILE A 41 10.62 -4.10 -13.62
C ILE A 41 9.47 -5.02 -13.17
N LEU A 42 8.85 -4.78 -12.01
CA LEU A 42 7.78 -5.64 -11.51
C LEU A 42 6.51 -5.53 -12.36
N CYS A 43 6.16 -4.31 -12.80
CA CYS A 43 5.05 -4.08 -13.72
C CYS A 43 5.29 -4.78 -15.07
N ARG A 44 6.49 -4.66 -15.64
CA ARG A 44 6.86 -5.33 -16.91
C ARG A 44 6.82 -6.85 -16.81
N ASN A 45 7.10 -7.40 -15.63
CA ASN A 45 7.06 -8.83 -15.38
C ASN A 45 5.65 -9.36 -15.08
N GLY A 46 4.63 -8.48 -14.99
CA GLY A 46 3.27 -8.87 -14.60
C GLY A 46 3.17 -9.35 -13.16
N THR A 47 4.05 -8.87 -12.29
CA THR A 47 4.06 -9.21 -10.86
C THR A 47 3.08 -8.31 -10.12
N ALA A 48 2.12 -8.90 -9.40
CA ALA A 48 1.31 -8.17 -8.42
C ALA A 48 2.19 -7.77 -7.23
N VAL A 49 2.09 -6.52 -6.79
CA VAL A 49 2.93 -5.99 -5.70
C VAL A 49 2.04 -5.53 -4.54
N ILE A 50 2.40 -5.96 -3.34
CA ILE A 50 1.88 -5.40 -2.10
C ILE A 50 3.05 -4.73 -1.39
N LEU A 51 2.92 -3.44 -1.13
CA LEU A 51 3.94 -2.62 -0.50
C LEU A 51 3.37 -2.01 0.77
N ALA A 52 3.87 -2.44 1.93
CA ALA A 52 3.60 -1.79 3.20
C ALA A 52 4.65 -0.69 3.39
N ILE A 53 4.18 0.56 3.46
CA ILE A 53 5.01 1.76 3.62
C ILE A 53 4.45 2.64 4.72
N TYR A 54 5.34 3.35 5.38
CA TYR A 54 4.99 4.45 6.27
C TYR A 54 4.91 5.81 5.54
N ASP A 55 5.52 5.92 4.35
CA ASP A 55 5.64 7.18 3.62
C ASP A 55 4.57 7.33 2.53
N TRP A 56 3.77 8.38 2.63
CA TRP A 56 2.64 8.67 1.74
C TRP A 56 3.04 9.05 0.31
N LYS A 57 4.31 9.43 0.08
CA LYS A 57 4.77 9.90 -1.24
C LYS A 57 4.65 8.88 -2.36
N TYR A 58 4.55 7.59 -2.04
CA TYR A 58 4.41 6.50 -3.01
C TYR A 58 2.96 6.14 -3.32
N LEU A 59 1.99 6.72 -2.60
CA LEU A 59 0.57 6.41 -2.76
C LEU A 59 0.03 6.86 -4.12
N ALA A 60 0.58 7.95 -4.66
CA ALA A 60 0.17 8.52 -5.94
C ALA A 60 0.45 7.59 -7.15
N ASP A 61 1.38 6.65 -7.00
CA ASP A 61 1.74 5.67 -8.03
C ASP A 61 1.06 4.30 -7.82
N ALA A 62 0.23 4.16 -6.79
CA ALA A 62 -0.40 2.89 -6.44
C ALA A 62 -1.75 2.71 -7.15
N ASP A 63 -1.98 1.53 -7.74
CA ASP A 63 -3.28 1.20 -8.33
C ASP A 63 -4.39 1.11 -7.28
N ASN A 64 -4.04 0.59 -6.09
CA ASN A 64 -4.94 0.44 -4.96
C ASN A 64 -4.22 0.82 -3.69
N ALA A 65 -4.94 1.46 -2.78
CA ALA A 65 -4.43 1.91 -1.50
C ALA A 65 -5.33 1.43 -0.36
N VAL A 66 -4.71 0.82 0.64
CA VAL A 66 -5.34 0.44 1.90
C VAL A 66 -4.63 1.19 3.01
N VAL A 67 -5.39 1.95 3.80
CA VAL A 67 -4.86 2.62 4.97
C VAL A 67 -5.30 1.86 6.22
N LEU A 68 -4.32 1.49 7.04
CA LEU A 68 -4.55 0.83 8.33
C LEU A 68 -4.41 1.86 9.44
N LEU A 69 -5.52 2.17 10.10
CA LEU A 69 -5.55 3.07 11.25
C LEU A 69 -5.59 2.25 12.53
N ARG A 70 -4.64 2.52 13.44
CA ARG A 70 -4.65 1.93 14.78
C ARG A 70 -5.61 2.72 15.67
N SER A 71 -6.85 2.26 15.76
CA SER A 71 -7.77 2.63 16.83
C SER A 71 -7.36 1.92 18.15
N SER A 72 -7.85 2.43 19.28
CA SER A 72 -7.61 1.85 20.62
C SER A 72 -7.91 0.33 20.63
N PRO A 73 -7.23 -0.51 21.44
CA PRO A 73 -7.48 -1.97 21.49
C PRO A 73 -8.94 -2.39 21.77
N SER A 74 -9.78 -1.46 22.23
CA SER A 74 -11.23 -1.62 22.42
C SER A 74 -12.08 -1.37 21.17
N GLU A 75 -11.48 -0.90 20.07
CA GLU A 75 -12.15 -0.39 18.88
C GLU A 75 -11.42 -0.97 17.65
N ARG A 76 -12.17 -1.71 16.81
CA ARG A 76 -11.59 -2.54 15.74
C ARG A 76 -10.84 -1.70 14.70
N THR A 77 -9.76 -2.26 14.15
CA THR A 77 -8.91 -1.64 13.11
C THR A 77 -9.77 -1.11 11.95
N LEU A 78 -9.73 0.19 11.69
CA LEU A 78 -10.45 0.81 10.58
C LEU A 78 -9.72 0.49 9.27
N PHE A 79 -10.47 -0.08 8.32
CA PHE A 79 -10.04 -0.39 6.96
C PHE A 79 -10.74 0.58 6.01
N SER A 80 -9.97 1.36 5.26
CA SER A 80 -10.52 2.18 4.17
C SER A 80 -9.82 1.81 2.87
N SER A 81 -10.59 1.30 1.91
CA SER A 81 -10.15 1.18 0.52
C SER A 81 -10.46 2.48 -0.22
N LEU A 82 -9.46 3.07 -0.86
CA LEU A 82 -9.68 4.21 -1.76
C LEU A 82 -10.21 3.70 -3.11
N PRO A 83 -11.47 3.96 -3.51
CA PRO A 83 -11.93 3.65 -4.87
C PRO A 83 -11.26 4.59 -5.88
N GLY A 84 -11.12 4.10 -7.12
CA GLY A 84 -10.34 4.69 -8.21
C GLY A 84 -10.44 6.21 -8.39
N GLU A 85 -9.33 6.76 -8.90
CA GLU A 85 -8.91 8.17 -8.88
C GLU A 85 -8.44 8.66 -7.51
N ILE A 86 -7.17 8.35 -7.22
CA ILE A 86 -6.33 9.07 -6.26
C ILE A 86 -6.26 10.54 -6.70
N SER A 87 -7.21 11.36 -6.24
CA SER A 87 -7.16 12.81 -6.35
C SER A 87 -5.90 13.37 -5.65
N PRO A 88 -5.43 14.59 -5.99
CA PRO A 88 -4.03 15.02 -5.89
C PRO A 88 -3.48 14.94 -4.46
N PRO A 89 -2.14 14.89 -4.29
CA PRO A 89 -1.50 14.36 -3.10
C PRO A 89 -2.06 15.01 -1.84
N MET A 90 -2.76 14.21 -1.03
CA MET A 90 -3.09 14.61 0.33
C MET A 90 -1.75 14.74 1.05
N ALA A 91 -1.32 15.98 1.28
CA ALA A 91 0.02 16.32 1.73
C ALA A 91 0.24 15.89 3.20
N SER A 92 -0.80 15.39 3.86
CA SER A 92 -0.75 15.00 5.26
C SER A 92 -1.78 13.94 5.64
N HIS A 93 -1.39 13.09 6.60
CA HIS A 93 -2.27 12.21 7.37
C HIS A 93 -3.54 12.91 7.89
N ARG A 94 -3.45 14.21 8.22
CA ARG A 94 -4.60 15.00 8.73
C ARG A 94 -5.63 15.31 7.66
N GLU A 95 -5.19 15.55 6.43
CA GLU A 95 -6.11 15.78 5.31
C GLU A 95 -6.82 14.47 4.96
N PHE A 96 -6.11 13.34 4.96
CA PHE A 96 -6.68 12.00 4.69
C PHE A 96 -7.79 11.63 5.68
N LEU A 97 -7.59 11.89 6.97
CA LEU A 97 -8.64 11.69 7.96
C LEU A 97 -9.81 12.67 7.79
N ALA A 98 -9.57 13.86 7.22
CA ALA A 98 -10.59 14.89 7.00
C ALA A 98 -11.40 14.72 5.70
N SER A 99 -10.92 13.93 4.73
CA SER A 99 -11.63 13.73 3.45
C SER A 99 -12.80 12.76 3.53
N GLY A 100 -13.00 12.08 4.67
CA GLY A 100 -14.14 11.19 4.86
C GLY A 100 -14.13 9.95 3.95
N ILE A 101 -12.99 9.59 3.35
CA ILE A 101 -12.85 8.42 2.47
C ILE A 101 -12.76 7.10 3.26
N VAL A 102 -12.84 7.18 4.60
CA VAL A 102 -13.06 6.02 5.46
C VAL A 102 -14.57 5.70 5.42
N SER A 103 -14.99 4.99 4.37
CA SER A 103 -16.28 4.29 4.42
C SER A 103 -16.18 3.18 5.46
N GLU A 104 -16.98 3.29 6.52
CA GLU A 104 -17.30 2.19 7.44
C GLU A 104 -18.14 1.12 6.71
N ASP A 105 -17.62 0.50 5.65
CA ASP A 105 -18.21 -0.73 5.13
C ASP A 105 -17.75 -1.90 6.00
N LEU A 106 -18.34 -1.97 7.19
CA LEU A 106 -18.34 -3.15 8.05
C LEU A 106 -19.15 -4.25 7.34
N GLN A 107 -18.53 -5.00 6.43
CA GLN A 107 -19.09 -6.28 6.04
C GLN A 107 -18.93 -7.26 7.20
N GLU A 108 -20.00 -7.42 7.99
CA GLU A 108 -20.19 -8.56 8.87
C GLU A 108 -20.06 -9.86 8.07
N VAL A 109 -18.91 -10.53 8.19
CA VAL A 109 -18.85 -11.96 7.86
C VAL A 109 -19.54 -12.71 8.99
N SER A 110 -20.84 -12.98 8.80
CA SER A 110 -21.61 -13.89 9.67
C SER A 110 -20.95 -15.26 9.69
N PRO A 111 -20.64 -15.85 10.86
CA PRO A 111 -20.21 -17.24 10.93
C PRO A 111 -21.44 -18.13 10.67
N THR A 112 -21.46 -18.78 9.51
CA THR A 112 -22.45 -19.83 9.22
C THR A 112 -22.23 -20.98 10.20
N GLY A 113 -23.29 -21.36 10.90
CA GLY A 113 -23.25 -22.27 12.04
C GLY A 113 -22.86 -23.72 11.75
N GLY A 114 -22.60 -24.43 12.84
CA GLY A 114 -22.44 -25.88 12.89
C GLY A 114 -22.23 -26.32 14.33
N VAL A 115 -23.34 -26.57 15.03
CA VAL A 115 -23.39 -27.49 16.18
C VAL A 115 -23.44 -28.93 15.68
#